data_AF-A0A7Y4HUF3-F1
#
_entry.id   AF-A0A7Y4HUF3-F1
#
_cell.length_a   1.000
_cell.length_b   1.000
_cell.length_c   1.000
_cell.angle_alpha   90.00
_cell.angle_beta   90.00
_cell.angle_gamma   90.00
#
_symmetry.space_group_name_H-M   'P 1'
#
loop_
_entity.id
_entity.type
_entity.pdbx_description
1 polymer ?
#
loop_
_entity_poly.entity_id
_entity_poly.type
_entity_poly.pdbx_seq_one_letter_code
_entity_poly.pdbx_strand_id
1 'polypeptide(L)'
;MGELAGIRDANGEYLVTFVVNDIVVDIPCTEQFAEPPENGHFVALDVSVETSPNMLDSDLIQQFSMSSYTFQAIGPDGVTSNAGADSVATLFCLEDSLLLPTDIGPGEKANGLVLLDVASPSGILIYQDFWTGSAWEYAY
;
A
#
# COMPACT_ATOMS: atom_id res chain seq x y z
N MET A 1 -10.08 6.34 6.94
CA MET A 1 -10.28 4.89 6.79
C MET A 1 -11.64 4.65 6.17
N GLY A 2 -11.76 3.68 5.27
CA GLY A 2 -13.05 3.32 4.66
C GLY A 2 -13.56 4.24 3.53
N GLU A 3 -12.73 5.13 2.99
CA GLU A 3 -13.09 5.92 1.80
C GLU A 3 -12.67 5.17 0.52
N LEU A 4 -13.55 5.15 -0.47
CA LEU A 4 -13.28 4.55 -1.78
C LEU A 4 -12.32 5.43 -2.59
N ALA A 5 -11.08 5.00 -2.70
CA ALA A 5 -10.07 5.56 -3.58
C ALA A 5 -10.00 4.76 -4.88
N GLY A 6 -9.41 5.33 -5.93
CA GLY A 6 -9.28 4.59 -7.18
C GLY A 6 -8.87 5.40 -8.39
N ILE A 7 -8.41 4.68 -9.39
CA ILE A 7 -7.98 5.19 -10.68
C ILE A 7 -9.17 5.12 -11.64
N ARG A 8 -9.39 6.19 -12.40
CA ARG A 8 -10.47 6.29 -13.38
C ARG A 8 -9.93 6.45 -14.79
N ASP A 9 -10.68 5.96 -15.77
CA ASP A 9 -10.41 6.18 -17.18
C ASP A 9 -10.80 7.62 -17.62
N ALA A 10 -10.61 7.93 -18.90
CA ALA A 10 -10.96 9.23 -19.47
C ALA A 10 -12.47 9.54 -19.45
N ASN A 11 -13.32 8.52 -19.33
CA ASN A 11 -14.77 8.65 -19.22
C ASN A 11 -15.25 8.79 -17.76
N GLY A 12 -14.32 8.66 -16.80
CA GLY A 12 -14.60 8.70 -15.38
C GLY A 12 -15.04 7.36 -14.79
N GLU A 13 -14.95 6.25 -15.53
CA GLU A 13 -15.21 4.92 -15.01
C GLU A 13 -14.03 4.41 -14.19
N TYR A 14 -14.28 3.67 -13.11
CA TYR A 14 -13.21 3.09 -12.31
C TYR A 14 -12.51 1.95 -13.06
N LEU A 15 -11.20 2.09 -13.21
CA LEU A 15 -10.31 1.01 -13.63
C LEU A 15 -9.79 0.23 -12.43
N VAL A 16 -9.51 0.93 -11.33
CA VAL A 16 -9.13 0.33 -10.05
C VAL A 16 -9.89 1.03 -8.95
N THR A 17 -10.37 0.26 -7.99
CA THR A 17 -10.83 0.78 -6.70
C THR A 17 -10.07 0.09 -5.58
N PHE A 18 -9.76 0.85 -4.53
CA PHE A 18 -9.19 0.31 -3.32
C PHE A 18 -9.66 1.06 -2.09
N VAL A 19 -9.65 0.35 -0.96
CA VAL A 19 -10.03 0.87 0.34
C VAL A 19 -8.98 0.43 1.35
N VAL A 20 -8.46 1.38 2.12
CA VAL A 20 -7.71 1.10 3.35
C VAL A 20 -8.72 0.92 4.48
N ASN A 21 -8.91 -0.33 4.88
CA ASN A 21 -9.89 -0.78 5.87
C ASN A 21 -9.41 -0.47 7.28
N ASP A 22 -8.17 -0.87 7.59
CA ASP A 22 -7.54 -0.71 8.88
C ASP A 22 -6.05 -0.36 8.74
N ILE A 23 -5.47 0.25 9.78
CA ILE A 23 -4.05 0.58 9.88
C ILE A 23 -3.59 0.20 11.29
N VAL A 24 -2.65 -0.74 11.35
CA VAL A 24 -2.11 -1.27 12.61
C VAL A 24 -0.67 -0.82 12.74
N VAL A 25 -0.39 0.00 13.74
CA VAL A 25 0.96 0.43 14.12
C VAL A 25 1.58 -0.58 15.08
N ASP A 26 2.87 -0.85 14.90
CA ASP A 26 3.65 -1.82 15.67
C ASP A 26 3.05 -3.22 15.62
N ILE A 27 2.63 -3.64 14.43
CA ILE A 27 2.15 -5.00 14.20
C ILE A 27 3.27 -6.01 14.56
N PRO A 28 2.98 -7.07 15.32
CA PRO A 28 3.99 -8.07 15.65
C PRO A 28 4.31 -8.93 14.43
N CYS A 29 5.60 -9.14 14.16
CA CYS A 29 6.04 -10.14 13.19
C CYS A 29 5.85 -11.55 13.74
N THR A 30 5.43 -12.47 12.88
CA THR A 30 5.09 -13.86 13.24
C THR A 30 6.02 -14.89 12.63
N GLU A 31 6.80 -14.51 11.62
CA GLU A 31 7.72 -15.39 10.91
C GLU A 31 8.97 -15.74 11.73
N GLN A 32 9.52 -16.93 11.50
CA GLN A 32 10.63 -17.46 12.31
C GLN A 32 11.95 -16.70 12.13
N PHE A 33 12.11 -16.02 10.99
CA PHE A 33 13.29 -15.22 10.64
C PHE A 33 13.00 -13.72 10.71
N ALA A 34 11.94 -13.33 11.42
CA ALA A 34 11.60 -11.93 11.59
C ALA A 34 12.72 -11.17 12.30
N GLU A 35 13.08 -10.03 11.72
CA GLU A 35 14.00 -9.05 12.30
C GLU A 35 13.21 -7.83 12.79
N PRO A 36 13.76 -7.05 13.74
CA PRO A 36 13.14 -5.78 14.11
C PRO A 36 13.08 -4.81 12.91
N PRO A 37 12.15 -3.83 12.94
CA PRO A 37 12.08 -2.80 11.91
C PRO A 37 13.40 -2.03 11.81
N GLU A 38 13.85 -1.77 10.59
CA GLU A 38 15.07 -1.03 10.26
C GLU A 38 14.88 0.47 10.44
N ASN A 39 13.68 1.00 10.16
CA ASN A 39 13.38 2.43 10.30
C ASN A 39 12.75 2.75 11.67
N GLY A 40 12.07 1.78 12.28
CA GLY A 40 11.72 1.82 13.71
C GLY A 40 10.33 1.28 14.04
N HIS A 41 9.39 1.34 13.10
CA HIS A 41 8.01 0.91 13.30
C HIS A 41 7.48 0.15 12.10
N PHE A 42 6.92 -1.04 12.35
CA PHE A 42 6.14 -1.74 11.34
C PHE A 42 4.70 -1.24 11.36
N VAL A 43 4.22 -0.77 10.21
CA VAL A 43 2.84 -0.29 10.03
C VAL A 43 2.19 -1.11 8.93
N ALA A 44 1.13 -1.84 9.27
CA ALA A 44 0.37 -2.65 8.31
C ALA A 44 -0.92 -1.95 7.91
N LEU A 45 -1.17 -1.85 6.60
CA LEU A 45 -2.43 -1.38 6.04
C LEU A 45 -3.23 -2.60 5.57
N ASP A 46 -4.44 -2.78 6.09
CA ASP A 46 -5.41 -3.73 5.53
C ASP A 46 -6.09 -3.09 4.32
N VAL A 47 -5.87 -3.65 3.15
CA VAL A 47 -6.33 -3.10 1.87
C VAL A 47 -7.22 -4.10 1.14
N SER A 48 -8.37 -3.61 0.68
CA SER A 48 -9.22 -4.28 -0.31
C SER A 48 -9.03 -3.62 -1.67
N VAL A 49 -8.83 -4.41 -2.72
CA VAL A 49 -8.66 -3.95 -4.10
C VAL A 49 -9.63 -4.68 -5.03
N GLU A 50 -10.21 -3.94 -5.97
CA GLU A 50 -10.98 -4.47 -7.09
C GLU A 50 -10.56 -3.75 -8.38
N THR A 51 -10.19 -4.52 -9.40
CA THR A 51 -9.82 -4.02 -10.72
C THR A 51 -10.92 -4.31 -11.74
N SER A 52 -11.10 -3.42 -12.71
CA SER A 52 -12.07 -3.58 -13.79
C SER A 52 -11.49 -4.43 -14.93
N PRO A 53 -12.29 -5.31 -15.56
CA PRO A 53 -11.89 -5.96 -16.81
C PRO A 53 -11.52 -4.95 -17.92
N ASN A 54 -12.08 -3.74 -17.87
CA ASN A 54 -11.82 -2.65 -18.83
C ASN A 54 -10.36 -2.16 -18.76
N MET A 55 -9.57 -2.57 -17.76
CA MET A 55 -8.11 -2.33 -17.77
C MET A 55 -7.42 -2.95 -19.00
N LEU A 56 -7.95 -4.04 -19.56
CA LEU A 56 -7.40 -4.65 -20.80
C LEU A 56 -7.47 -3.71 -22.00
N ASP A 57 -8.44 -2.80 -22.01
CA ASP A 57 -8.66 -1.84 -23.09
C ASP A 57 -8.04 -0.46 -22.77
N SER A 58 -7.34 -0.35 -21.64
CA SER A 58 -6.76 0.91 -21.17
C SER A 58 -5.28 1.02 -21.54
N ASP A 59 -4.92 2.12 -22.18
CA ASP A 59 -3.51 2.52 -22.36
C ASP A 59 -2.90 3.10 -21.07
N LEU A 60 -3.71 3.31 -20.03
CA LEU A 60 -3.30 3.94 -18.77
C LEU A 60 -2.63 2.95 -17.82
N ILE A 61 -3.29 1.81 -17.57
CA ILE A 61 -2.92 0.85 -16.55
C ILE A 61 -3.35 -0.55 -16.97
N GLN A 62 -2.39 -1.47 -17.04
CA GLN A 62 -2.61 -2.87 -17.43
C GLN A 62 -2.47 -3.84 -16.24
N GLN A 63 -1.88 -3.38 -15.15
CA GLN A 63 -1.77 -4.09 -13.88
C GLN A 63 -1.75 -3.06 -12.75
N PHE A 64 -2.34 -3.41 -11.61
CA PHE A 64 -2.29 -2.58 -10.41
C PHE A 64 -1.32 -3.16 -9.39
N SER A 65 -0.54 -2.29 -8.75
CA SER A 65 0.35 -2.67 -7.66
C SER A 65 0.25 -1.68 -6.51
N MET A 66 0.28 -2.23 -5.29
CA MET A 66 0.38 -1.47 -4.05
C MET A 66 1.24 -2.25 -3.09
N SER A 67 2.41 -1.70 -2.77
CA SER A 67 3.40 -2.31 -1.89
C SER A 67 4.16 -1.23 -1.15
N SER A 68 5.01 -1.60 -0.20
CA SER A 68 5.84 -0.65 0.56
C SER A 68 6.65 0.31 -0.32
N TYR A 69 7.13 -0.16 -1.48
CA TYR A 69 7.85 0.65 -2.47
C TYR A 69 7.03 1.82 -3.07
N THR A 70 5.69 1.76 -2.98
CA THR A 70 4.78 2.78 -3.53
C THR A 70 4.33 3.80 -2.49
N PHE A 71 4.84 3.68 -1.26
CA PHE A 71 4.50 4.56 -0.16
C PHE A 71 5.65 5.49 0.22
N GLN A 72 5.29 6.71 0.56
CA GLN A 72 6.16 7.68 1.22
C GLN A 72 5.56 8.06 2.57
N ALA A 73 6.38 8.08 3.62
CA ALA A 73 5.95 8.55 4.94
C ALA A 73 6.32 10.03 5.16
N ILE A 74 5.40 10.77 5.77
CA ILE A 74 5.62 12.10 6.35
C ILE A 74 5.42 11.98 7.85
N GLY A 75 6.44 12.37 8.63
CA GLY A 75 6.42 12.32 10.08
C GLY A 75 5.43 13.33 10.70
N PRO A 76 5.18 13.25 12.01
CA PRO A 76 4.25 14.14 12.71
C PRO A 76 4.74 15.60 12.78
N ASP A 77 6.03 15.83 12.51
CA ASP A 77 6.65 17.14 12.34
C ASP A 77 6.43 17.76 10.94
N GLY A 78 5.76 17.04 10.04
CA GLY A 78 5.51 17.45 8.66
C GLY A 78 6.71 17.23 7.73
N VAL A 79 7.73 16.48 8.16
CA VAL A 79 8.92 16.21 7.36
C VAL A 79 8.78 14.86 6.64
N THR A 80 8.98 14.87 5.32
CA THR A 80 9.05 13.66 4.51
C THR A 80 10.26 12.80 4.93
N SER A 81 10.03 11.52 5.19
CA SER A 81 11.08 10.56 5.52
C SER A 81 12.08 10.43 4.37
N ASN A 82 13.38 10.42 4.69
CA ASN A 82 14.43 10.09 3.72
C ASN A 82 14.60 8.57 3.52
N ALA A 83 14.14 7.77 4.48
CA ALA A 83 14.08 6.32 4.34
C ALA A 83 12.81 5.94 3.57
N GLY A 84 12.92 4.96 2.67
CA GLY A 84 11.77 4.33 2.03
C GLY A 84 10.87 3.66 3.07
N ALA A 85 9.61 3.44 2.71
CA ALA A 85 8.68 2.71 3.55
C ALA A 85 8.87 1.18 3.45
N ASP A 86 9.80 0.71 2.61
CA ASP A 86 10.26 -0.66 2.51
C ASP A 86 11.57 -0.89 3.29
N SER A 87 11.80 -2.13 3.69
CA SER A 87 13.07 -2.60 4.25
C SER A 87 13.23 -4.11 4.05
N VAL A 88 14.43 -4.65 4.25
CA VAL A 88 14.63 -6.12 4.17
C VAL A 88 13.82 -6.80 5.28
N ALA A 89 13.71 -6.18 6.46
CA ALA A 89 12.95 -6.71 7.57
C ALA A 89 11.45 -6.88 7.26
N THR A 90 10.85 -6.04 6.40
CA THR A 90 9.45 -6.23 5.96
C THR A 90 9.22 -7.55 5.23
N LEU A 91 10.21 -8.07 4.49
CA LEU A 91 10.09 -9.29 3.68
C LEU A 91 9.98 -10.56 4.52
N PHE A 92 10.46 -10.53 5.76
CA PHE A 92 10.51 -11.70 6.65
C PHE A 92 9.65 -11.52 7.91
N CYS A 93 8.79 -10.51 7.95
CA CYS A 93 7.98 -10.20 9.14
C CYS A 93 6.69 -11.03 9.21
N LEU A 94 5.96 -11.13 8.10
CA LEU A 94 4.65 -11.79 8.01
C LEU A 94 4.68 -12.90 6.97
N GLU A 95 3.76 -13.85 7.09
CA GLU A 95 3.53 -14.86 6.05
C GLU A 95 3.09 -14.20 4.74
N ASP A 96 3.67 -14.62 3.61
CA ASP A 96 3.31 -14.10 2.27
C ASP A 96 1.80 -14.17 1.98
N SER A 97 1.09 -15.16 2.54
CA SER A 97 -0.35 -15.34 2.33
C SER A 97 -1.22 -14.26 3.00
N LEU A 98 -0.65 -13.48 3.92
CA LEU A 98 -1.30 -12.34 4.56
C LEU A 98 -1.07 -11.04 3.78
N LEU A 99 -0.04 -10.99 2.95
CA LEU A 99 0.33 -9.79 2.20
C LEU A 99 -0.57 -9.58 0.99
N LEU A 100 -0.78 -8.32 0.63
CA LEU A 100 -1.47 -7.97 -0.61
C LEU A 100 -0.61 -8.45 -1.80
N PRO A 101 -1.21 -9.10 -2.82
CA PRO A 101 -0.48 -9.48 -4.03
C PRO A 101 0.19 -8.28 -4.69
N THR A 102 1.43 -8.45 -5.12
CA THR A 102 2.23 -7.37 -5.74
C THR A 102 1.65 -6.91 -7.07
N ASP A 103 1.09 -7.83 -7.85
CA ASP A 103 0.48 -7.55 -9.15
C ASP A 103 -0.96 -8.06 -9.14
N ILE A 104 -1.91 -7.16 -9.39
CA ILE A 104 -3.34 -7.44 -9.47
C ILE A 104 -3.80 -7.14 -10.89
N GLY A 105 -4.21 -8.18 -11.61
CA GLY A 105 -4.57 -8.13 -13.03
C GLY A 105 -5.97 -7.58 -13.28
N PRO A 106 -6.40 -7.42 -14.53
CA PRO A 106 -7.74 -6.94 -14.89
C PRO A 106 -8.88 -7.87 -14.43
N GLY A 107 -9.91 -7.29 -13.80
CA GLY A 107 -11.10 -8.04 -13.36
C GLY A 107 -10.89 -8.88 -12.10
N GLU A 108 -9.83 -8.61 -11.35
CA GLU A 108 -9.46 -9.32 -10.13
C GLU A 108 -9.92 -8.61 -8.87
N LYS A 109 -9.98 -9.38 -7.78
CA LYS A 109 -10.22 -8.88 -6.43
C LYS A 109 -9.15 -9.43 -5.52
N ALA A 110 -8.55 -8.56 -4.71
CA ALA A 110 -7.51 -8.93 -3.78
C ALA A 110 -7.76 -8.26 -2.43
N ASN A 111 -7.34 -8.93 -1.36
CA ASN A 111 -7.32 -8.37 -0.01
C ASN A 111 -6.05 -8.83 0.65
N GLY A 112 -5.42 -7.97 1.44
CA GLY A 112 -4.21 -8.32 2.16
C GLY A 112 -3.57 -7.11 2.81
N LEU A 113 -2.45 -7.37 3.47
CA LEU A 113 -1.68 -6.36 4.17
C LEU A 113 -0.61 -5.74 3.27
N VAL A 114 -0.49 -4.43 3.32
CA VAL A 114 0.72 -3.72 2.87
C VAL A 114 1.52 -3.38 4.12
N LEU A 115 2.67 -4.04 4.30
CA LEU A 115 3.53 -3.84 5.46
C LEU A 115 4.62 -2.81 5.14
N LEU A 116 4.68 -1.76 5.95
CA LEU A 116 5.62 -0.66 5.85
C LEU A 116 6.58 -0.65 7.04
N ASP A 117 7.79 -0.16 6.83
CA ASP A 117 8.78 0.14 7.88
C ASP A 117 9.07 1.64 7.89
N VAL A 118 8.59 2.33 8.92
CA VAL A 118 8.59 3.80 9.00
C VAL A 118 9.28 4.31 10.26
N ALA A 119 9.81 5.53 10.18
CA ALA A 119 10.59 6.13 11.25
C ALA A 119 9.77 6.63 12.46
N SER A 120 8.44 6.71 12.35
CA SER A 120 7.58 7.25 13.39
C SER A 120 6.28 6.46 13.49
N PRO A 121 5.73 6.27 14.70
CA PRO A 121 4.52 5.49 14.94
C PRO A 121 3.24 6.25 14.59
N SER A 122 3.36 7.48 14.07
CA SER A 122 2.24 8.28 13.60
C SER A 122 2.72 9.22 12.51
N GLY A 123 1.82 9.63 11.62
CA GLY A 123 2.14 10.52 10.51
C GLY A 123 1.13 10.45 9.38
N ILE A 124 1.57 10.78 8.17
CA ILE A 124 0.81 10.61 6.93
C ILE A 124 1.57 9.67 6.01
N LEU A 125 0.88 8.64 5.52
CA LEU A 125 1.32 7.80 4.43
C LEU A 125 0.76 8.34 3.12
N ILE A 126 1.62 8.54 2.14
CA ILE A 126 1.23 8.89 0.78
C ILE A 126 1.41 7.66 -0.09
N TYR A 127 0.30 7.09 -0.56
CA TYR A 127 0.33 6.14 -1.66
C TYR A 127 0.39 6.91 -2.97
N GLN A 128 1.36 6.63 -3.83
CA GLN A 128 1.43 7.20 -5.16
C GLN A 128 1.33 6.10 -6.22
N ASP A 129 0.31 6.19 -7.07
CA ASP A 129 0.21 5.31 -8.24
C ASP A 129 1.23 5.74 -9.31
N PHE A 130 1.99 4.78 -9.79
CA PHE A 130 3.06 5.00 -10.77
C PHE A 130 2.51 5.45 -12.13
N TRP A 131 1.37 4.91 -12.56
CA TRP A 131 0.88 5.07 -13.92
C TRP A 131 0.22 6.43 -14.14
N THR A 132 -0.54 6.89 -13.17
CA THR A 132 -1.33 8.12 -13.25
C THR A 132 -0.69 9.29 -12.53
N GLY A 133 0.25 9.03 -11.62
CA GLY A 133 0.76 10.02 -10.68
C GLY A 133 -0.27 10.48 -9.64
N SER A 134 -1.44 9.83 -9.60
CA SER A 134 -2.45 10.07 -8.56
C SER A 134 -1.89 9.66 -7.20
N ALA A 135 -2.28 10.38 -6.16
CA ALA A 135 -1.84 10.11 -4.81
C ALA A 135 -2.98 10.19 -3.80
N TRP A 136 -2.86 9.41 -2.73
CA TRP A 136 -3.83 9.34 -1.63
C TRP A 136 -3.10 9.37 -0.30
N GLU A 137 -3.71 10.04 0.67
CA GLU A 137 -3.14 10.27 2.00
C GLU A 137 -3.89 9.48 3.05
N TYR A 138 -3.13 8.84 3.94
CA TYR A 138 -3.66 8.09 5.07
C TYR A 138 -2.95 8.50 6.35
N ALA A 139 -3.70 9.09 7.28
CA ALA A 139 -3.20 9.30 8.63
C ALA A 139 -3.14 7.95 9.36
N TYR A 140 -2.05 7.75 10.10
CA TYR A 140 -1.81 6.58 10.94
C TYR A 140 -1.27 6.99 12.30
#